data_AF-A0A9D3MMD0-F1
#
_entry.id   AF-A0A9D3MMD0-F1
#
_cell.length_a   1.000
_cell.length_b   1.000
_cell.length_c   1.000
_cell.angle_alpha   90.00
_cell.angle_beta   90.00
_cell.angle_gamma   90.00
#
_symmetry.space_group_name_H-M   'P 1'
#
loop_
_entity.id
_entity.type
_entity.pdbx_description
1 polymer ?
#
loop_
_entity_poly.entity_id
_entity_poly.type
_entity_poly.pdbx_seq_one_letter_code
_entity_poly.pdbx_strand_id
1 'polypeptide(L)'
;MPLFPRWRLPLKLAASVAGAAFLYTLLRDVLHPYVSQGRNECYRIPILVMNKTLPWSSITLLALVYLPGVLAAGLQLHRGTKYSRFPGWLDRWLSMRKQLGLIAFFLASLHAIYSLCYPMRRSYRYKLLNWAYQQVKQDKADAWVEDDVWRMEIYVSLGILGLAALALVAISSLPSVSDALNWREFQCVQRSLGYSALLLATAHALVYGWRKWVEPKHFVWYTPPSFILASLLPGVVLLAKGALLLPCVDRKLGRIRRGWERPRPLPLPPRQGGPAKQVEP
;
A
#
# COMPACT_ATOMS: atom_id res chain seq x y z
N MET A 1 13.82 -18.65 25.71
CA MET A 1 13.95 -18.45 24.25
C MET A 1 12.90 -17.45 23.77
N PRO A 2 13.23 -16.45 22.93
CA PRO A 2 12.24 -15.49 22.45
C PRO A 2 11.28 -16.12 21.42
N LEU A 3 9.98 -16.09 21.69
CA LEU A 3 8.93 -16.52 20.75
C LEU A 3 8.83 -15.54 19.55
N PHE A 4 8.81 -16.08 18.32
CA PHE A 4 8.67 -15.37 17.04
C PHE A 4 9.47 -14.05 16.88
N PRO A 5 10.80 -14.06 17.05
CA PRO A 5 11.61 -12.82 17.12
C PRO A 5 11.50 -11.96 15.86
N ARG A 6 11.39 -12.56 14.67
CA ARG A 6 11.24 -11.85 13.39
C ARG A 6 9.83 -11.27 13.14
N TRP A 7 8.84 -11.67 13.93
CA TRP A 7 7.44 -11.24 13.76
C TRP A 7 7.02 -10.14 14.73
N ARG A 8 7.75 -9.92 15.84
CA ARG A 8 7.38 -8.94 16.86
C ARG A 8 7.17 -7.54 16.30
N LEU A 9 8.13 -7.05 15.51
CA LEU A 9 8.04 -5.71 14.91
C LEU A 9 6.98 -5.63 13.81
N PRO A 10 6.91 -6.55 12.83
CA PRO A 10 5.83 -6.60 11.85
C PRO A 10 4.42 -6.64 12.45
N LEU A 11 4.21 -7.46 13.49
CA LEU A 11 2.91 -7.57 14.16
C LEU A 11 2.53 -6.29 14.90
N LYS A 12 3.47 -5.67 15.61
CA LYS A 12 3.24 -4.37 16.25
C LYS A 12 2.86 -3.31 15.22
N LEU A 13 3.61 -3.23 14.11
CA LEU A 13 3.34 -2.29 13.04
C LEU A 13 1.97 -2.53 12.39
N ALA A 14 1.63 -3.80 12.11
CA ALA A 14 0.32 -4.17 11.57
C ALA A 14 -0.82 -3.81 12.53
N ALA A 15 -0.67 -4.08 13.83
CA ALA A 15 -1.65 -3.72 14.85
C ALA A 15 -1.81 -2.21 14.97
N SER A 16 -0.72 -1.43 14.90
CA SER A 16 -0.79 0.04 14.90
C SER A 16 -1.52 0.58 13.68
N VAL A 17 -1.22 0.07 12.48
CA VAL A 17 -1.91 0.48 11.24
C VAL A 17 -3.40 0.11 11.31
N ALA A 18 -3.72 -1.12 11.74
CA ALA A 18 -5.10 -1.57 11.87
C ALA A 18 -5.88 -0.78 12.94
N GLY A 19 -5.27 -0.50 14.09
CA GLY A 19 -5.86 0.33 15.14
C GLY A 19 -6.16 1.75 14.66
N ALA A 20 -5.23 2.38 13.95
CA ALA A 20 -5.43 3.71 13.37
C ALA A 20 -6.56 3.71 12.32
N ALA A 21 -6.55 2.76 11.37
CA ALA A 21 -7.60 2.63 10.36
C ALA A 21 -8.98 2.34 10.98
N PHE A 22 -9.02 1.52 12.03
CA PHE A 22 -10.24 1.19 12.76
C PHE A 22 -10.81 2.42 13.47
N LEU A 23 -10.01 3.08 14.30
CA LEU A 23 -10.44 4.26 15.06
C LEU A 23 -10.94 5.36 14.11
N TYR A 24 -10.22 5.59 13.02
CA TYR A 24 -10.61 6.56 12.01
C TYR A 24 -11.95 6.20 11.36
N THR A 25 -12.15 4.94 10.99
CA THR A 25 -13.39 4.48 10.37
C THR A 25 -14.55 4.50 11.36
N LEU A 26 -14.32 4.08 12.61
CA LEU A 26 -15.30 4.09 13.69
C LEU A 26 -15.81 5.52 13.96
N LEU A 27 -14.88 6.48 14.03
CA LEU A 27 -15.20 7.89 14.24
C LEU A 27 -16.14 8.43 13.15
N ARG A 28 -15.94 8.01 11.90
CA ARG A 28 -16.69 8.53 10.75
C ARG A 28 -17.99 7.81 10.48
N ASP A 29 -18.00 6.48 10.59
CA ASP A 29 -19.16 5.66 10.20
C ASP A 29 -20.14 5.43 11.35
N VAL A 30 -19.71 5.60 12.60
CA VAL A 30 -20.51 5.32 13.80
C VAL A 30 -20.63 6.55 14.68
N LEU A 31 -19.51 7.16 15.09
CA LEU A 31 -19.56 8.29 16.04
C LEU A 31 -20.16 9.55 15.41
N HIS A 32 -19.78 9.91 14.18
CA HIS A 32 -20.35 11.07 13.51
C HIS A 32 -21.88 11.00 13.31
N PRO A 33 -22.47 9.91 12.77
CA PRO A 33 -23.92 9.76 12.69
C PRO A 33 -24.62 9.79 14.06
N TYR A 34 -23.98 9.23 15.09
CA TYR A 34 -24.51 9.25 16.44
C TYR A 34 -24.58 10.68 17.00
N VAL A 35 -23.48 11.43 16.91
CA VAL A 35 -23.38 12.80 17.45
C VAL A 35 -24.19 13.80 16.62
N SER A 36 -24.13 13.72 15.29
CA SER A 36 -24.69 14.77 14.41
C SER A 36 -26.15 14.53 14.02
N GLN A 37 -26.63 13.28 14.08
CA GLN A 37 -27.97 12.91 13.61
C GLN A 37 -28.78 12.11 14.63
N GLY A 38 -28.20 11.79 15.81
CA GLY A 38 -28.86 10.95 16.82
C GLY A 38 -29.09 9.50 16.38
N ARG A 39 -28.43 9.04 15.31
CA ARG A 39 -28.65 7.71 14.73
C ARG A 39 -27.67 6.68 15.28
N ASN A 40 -28.20 5.61 15.88
CA ASN A 40 -27.38 4.49 16.32
C ASN A 40 -27.01 3.56 15.15
N GLU A 41 -25.75 3.60 14.74
CA GLU A 41 -25.19 2.80 13.65
C GLU A 41 -24.17 1.77 14.16
N CYS A 42 -24.21 1.38 15.44
CA CYS A 42 -23.25 0.44 16.04
C CYS A 42 -23.25 -0.94 15.37
N TYR A 43 -24.36 -1.36 14.74
CA TYR A 43 -24.41 -2.61 13.97
C TYR A 43 -23.43 -2.63 12.77
N ARG A 44 -22.90 -1.46 12.37
CA ARG A 44 -21.88 -1.36 11.32
C ARG A 44 -20.51 -1.87 11.79
N ILE A 45 -20.23 -1.87 13.09
CA ILE A 45 -18.90 -2.18 13.65
C ILE A 45 -18.42 -3.58 13.23
N PRO A 46 -19.19 -4.67 13.41
CA PRO A 46 -18.67 -6.02 13.20
C PRO A 46 -18.26 -6.32 11.76
N ILE A 47 -18.98 -5.80 10.76
CA ILE A 47 -18.71 -6.11 9.35
C ILE A 47 -18.30 -4.88 8.53
N LEU A 48 -19.03 -3.77 8.59
CA LEU A 48 -18.77 -2.63 7.69
C LEU A 48 -17.50 -1.87 8.09
N VAL A 49 -17.29 -1.63 9.38
CA VAL A 49 -16.07 -0.97 9.87
C VAL A 49 -14.86 -1.89 9.68
N MET A 50 -15.00 -3.19 9.99
CA MET A 50 -13.96 -4.18 9.69
C MET A 50 -13.61 -4.23 8.21
N ASN A 51 -14.61 -4.27 7.31
CA ASN A 51 -14.37 -4.36 5.87
C ASN A 51 -13.83 -3.06 5.23
N LYS A 52 -13.65 -1.98 6.01
CA LYS A 52 -12.86 -0.80 5.63
C LYS A 52 -11.47 -0.80 6.26
N THR A 53 -11.37 -1.34 7.48
CA THR A 53 -10.11 -1.44 8.24
C THR A 53 -9.15 -2.45 7.62
N LEU A 54 -9.66 -3.64 7.27
CA LEU A 54 -8.89 -4.73 6.68
C LEU A 54 -8.19 -4.35 5.37
N PRO A 55 -8.90 -3.85 4.32
CA PRO A 55 -8.24 -3.50 3.06
C PRO A 55 -7.26 -2.33 3.22
N TRP A 56 -7.58 -1.33 4.04
CA TRP A 56 -6.65 -0.23 4.32
C TRP A 56 -5.36 -0.75 4.96
N SER A 57 -5.49 -1.60 5.97
CA SER A 57 -4.33 -2.19 6.63
C SER A 57 -3.51 -3.04 5.67
N SER A 58 -4.17 -3.89 4.88
CA SER A 58 -3.52 -4.75 3.89
C SER A 58 -2.72 -3.94 2.86
N ILE A 59 -3.33 -2.97 2.19
CA ILE A 59 -2.66 -2.20 1.14
C ILE A 59 -1.53 -1.32 1.69
N THR A 60 -1.67 -0.80 2.91
CA THR A 60 -0.62 -0.03 3.59
C THR A 60 0.58 -0.93 3.91
N LEU A 61 0.34 -2.11 4.49
CA LEU A 61 1.41 -3.06 4.77
C LEU A 61 2.10 -3.53 3.49
N LEU A 62 1.34 -3.78 2.42
CA LEU A 62 1.89 -4.12 1.11
C LEU A 62 2.76 -2.99 0.55
N ALA A 63 2.34 -1.73 0.67
CA ALA A 63 3.17 -0.59 0.29
C ALA A 63 4.47 -0.51 1.12
N LEU A 64 4.40 -0.81 2.43
CA LEU A 64 5.57 -0.86 3.32
C LEU A 64 6.52 -2.03 3.03
N VAL A 65 6.10 -3.06 2.27
CA VAL A 65 6.99 -4.09 1.73
C VAL A 65 7.90 -3.51 0.65
N TYR A 66 7.34 -2.68 -0.24
CA TYR A 66 8.06 -2.19 -1.43
C TYR A 66 8.78 -0.85 -1.22
N LEU A 67 8.26 0.01 -0.34
CA LEU A 67 8.86 1.30 0.01
C LEU A 67 10.36 1.23 0.39
N PRO A 68 10.83 0.35 1.29
CA PRO A 68 12.26 0.31 1.64
C PRO A 68 13.14 -0.06 0.44
N GLY A 69 12.62 -0.81 -0.54
CA GLY A 69 13.34 -1.10 -1.78
C GLY A 69 13.51 0.13 -2.68
N VAL A 70 12.51 1.00 -2.73
CA VAL A 70 12.58 2.30 -3.41
C VAL A 70 13.56 3.22 -2.71
N LEU A 71 13.48 3.34 -1.38
CA LEU A 71 14.42 4.14 -0.57
C LEU A 71 15.86 3.67 -0.73
N ALA A 72 16.09 2.35 -0.71
CA ALA A 72 17.41 1.76 -0.93
C ALA A 72 17.97 2.10 -2.32
N ALA A 73 17.14 2.07 -3.37
CA ALA A 73 17.55 2.47 -4.71
C ALA A 73 17.88 3.97 -4.79
N GLY A 74 17.07 4.83 -4.17
CA GLY A 74 17.35 6.26 -4.06
C GLY A 74 18.67 6.54 -3.33
N LEU A 75 18.94 5.83 -2.24
CA LEU A 75 20.19 5.96 -1.49
C LEU A 75 21.41 5.49 -2.29
N GLN A 76 21.28 4.40 -3.05
CA GLN A 76 22.32 3.92 -3.97
C GLN A 76 22.62 4.98 -5.06
N LEU A 77 21.60 5.61 -5.62
CA LEU A 77 21.76 6.69 -6.61
C LEU A 77 22.42 7.94 -6.02
N HIS A 78 22.01 8.32 -4.80
CA HIS A 78 22.56 9.46 -4.07
C HIS A 78 24.04 9.26 -3.76
N ARG A 79 24.39 8.11 -3.16
CA ARG A 79 25.78 7.77 -2.81
C ARG A 79 26.63 7.45 -4.05
N GLY A 80 26.01 7.01 -5.14
CA GLY A 80 26.72 6.64 -6.37
C GLY A 80 27.57 5.38 -6.23
N THR A 81 27.28 4.50 -5.26
CA THR A 81 27.99 3.23 -5.04
C THR A 81 27.05 2.21 -4.39
N LYS A 82 27.29 0.92 -4.63
CA LYS A 82 26.60 -0.20 -3.96
C LYS A 82 27.32 -0.70 -2.70
N TYR A 83 28.58 -0.30 -2.50
CA TYR A 83 29.44 -0.86 -1.45
C TYR A 83 29.24 -0.20 -0.07
N SER A 84 28.49 0.89 -0.03
CA SER A 84 28.14 1.57 1.22
C SER A 84 26.98 0.86 1.92
N ARG A 85 27.19 0.46 3.19
CA ARG A 85 26.16 -0.19 4.02
C ARG A 85 24.93 0.69 4.21
N PHE A 86 23.75 0.08 4.21
CA PHE A 86 22.51 0.78 4.53
C PHE A 86 22.48 1.19 6.02
N PRO A 87 21.80 2.30 6.37
CA PRO A 87 21.52 2.62 7.76
C PRO A 87 20.79 1.47 8.46
N GLY A 88 21.10 1.22 9.74
CA GLY A 88 20.57 0.05 10.46
C GLY A 88 19.04 -0.02 10.56
N TRP A 89 18.32 1.11 10.49
CA TRP A 89 16.86 1.10 10.43
C TRP A 89 16.33 0.55 9.10
N LEU A 90 16.98 0.88 7.97
CA LEU A 90 16.57 0.45 6.63
C LEU A 90 16.89 -1.03 6.42
N ASP A 91 18.04 -1.48 6.92
CA ASP A 91 18.44 -2.89 6.85
C ASP A 91 17.49 -3.80 7.66
N ARG A 92 17.11 -3.37 8.88
CA ARG A 92 16.09 -4.06 9.68
C ARG A 92 14.74 -4.11 8.99
N TRP A 93 14.33 -3.02 8.34
CA TRP A 93 13.07 -2.97 7.59
C TRP A 93 13.10 -3.86 6.34
N LEU A 94 14.18 -3.83 5.55
CA LEU A 94 14.35 -4.71 4.38
C LEU A 94 14.26 -6.19 4.76
N SER A 95 14.75 -6.53 5.96
CA SER A 95 14.73 -7.89 6.52
C SER A 95 13.36 -8.38 6.96
N MET A 96 12.40 -7.48 7.23
CA MET A 96 11.05 -7.84 7.72
C MET A 96 9.97 -7.85 6.62
N ARG A 97 10.36 -7.63 5.36
CA ARG A 97 9.45 -7.56 4.20
C ARG A 97 8.61 -8.81 4.01
N LYS A 98 9.19 -9.99 4.22
CA LYS A 98 8.46 -11.27 4.12
C LYS A 98 7.28 -11.32 5.08
N GLN A 99 7.50 -10.97 6.35
CA GLN A 99 6.48 -10.99 7.39
C GLN A 99 5.38 -9.96 7.11
N LEU A 100 5.76 -8.74 6.72
CA LEU A 100 4.80 -7.71 6.33
C LEU A 100 3.93 -8.16 5.14
N GLY A 101 4.53 -8.76 4.11
CA GLY A 101 3.80 -9.26 2.93
C GLY A 101 2.82 -10.38 3.29
N LEU A 102 3.19 -11.30 4.18
CA LEU A 102 2.31 -12.38 4.64
C LEU A 102 1.14 -11.83 5.47
N ILE A 103 1.38 -10.86 6.35
CA ILE A 103 0.29 -10.19 7.11
C ILE A 103 -0.63 -9.42 6.15
N ALA A 104 -0.06 -8.70 5.18
CA ALA A 104 -0.85 -8.00 4.16
C ALA A 104 -1.76 -8.96 3.38
N PHE A 105 -1.22 -10.12 2.95
CA PHE A 105 -2.00 -11.17 2.29
C PHE A 105 -3.11 -11.72 3.18
N PHE A 106 -2.81 -12.05 4.45
CA PHE A 106 -3.82 -12.52 5.39
C PHE A 106 -5.00 -11.53 5.54
N LEU A 107 -4.69 -10.24 5.71
CA LEU A 107 -5.71 -9.19 5.81
C LEU A 107 -6.48 -8.99 4.50
N ALA A 108 -5.84 -9.15 3.34
CA ALA A 108 -6.50 -9.11 2.04
C ALA A 108 -7.49 -10.27 1.88
N SER A 109 -7.10 -11.49 2.29
CA SER A 109 -7.97 -12.67 2.27
C SER A 109 -9.18 -12.50 3.19
N LEU A 110 -8.98 -11.96 4.40
CA LEU A 110 -10.10 -11.60 5.28
C LEU A 110 -11.00 -10.54 4.65
N HIS A 111 -10.44 -9.49 4.04
CA HIS A 111 -11.23 -8.49 3.32
C HIS A 111 -12.07 -9.10 2.19
N ALA A 112 -11.52 -10.05 1.43
CA ALA A 112 -12.25 -10.75 0.39
C ALA A 112 -13.45 -11.52 0.97
N ILE A 113 -13.24 -12.29 2.05
CA ILE A 113 -14.31 -13.03 2.74
C ILE A 113 -15.39 -12.07 3.25
N TYR A 114 -14.99 -11.01 3.96
CA TYR A 114 -15.93 -10.00 4.47
C TYR A 114 -16.75 -9.35 3.36
N SER A 115 -16.13 -9.09 2.20
CA SER A 115 -16.78 -8.49 1.04
C SER A 115 -17.77 -9.46 0.38
N LEU A 116 -17.40 -10.72 0.20
CA LEU A 116 -18.27 -11.76 -0.36
C LEU A 116 -19.49 -12.05 0.54
N CYS A 117 -19.37 -11.84 1.84
CA CYS A 117 -20.49 -11.98 2.78
C CYS A 117 -21.47 -10.78 2.77
N TYR A 118 -21.23 -9.71 2.02
CA TYR A 118 -22.13 -8.52 1.99
C TYR A 118 -23.60 -8.85 1.75
N PRO A 119 -23.97 -9.62 0.70
CA PRO A 119 -25.37 -9.94 0.39
C PRO A 119 -26.03 -10.88 1.41
N MET A 120 -25.26 -11.67 2.17
CA MET A 120 -25.80 -12.60 3.18
C MET A 120 -26.34 -11.89 4.44
N ARG A 121 -26.03 -10.60 4.62
CA ARG A 121 -26.39 -9.87 5.84
C ARG A 121 -27.85 -9.48 5.86
N ARG A 122 -28.50 -9.65 7.03
CA ARG A 122 -29.87 -9.18 7.28
C ARG A 122 -30.04 -7.68 7.00
N SER A 123 -29.06 -6.86 7.38
CA SER A 123 -29.09 -5.42 7.12
C SER A 123 -29.09 -5.06 5.64
N TYR A 124 -28.41 -5.84 4.78
CA TYR A 124 -28.46 -5.65 3.33
C TYR A 124 -29.81 -6.08 2.76
N ARG A 125 -30.35 -7.22 3.23
CA ARG A 125 -31.69 -7.69 2.84
C ARG A 125 -32.78 -6.66 3.15
N TYR A 126 -32.77 -6.05 4.34
CA TYR A 126 -33.73 -5.00 4.66
C TYR A 126 -33.58 -3.76 3.78
N LYS A 127 -32.34 -3.35 3.45
CA LYS A 127 -32.10 -2.24 2.52
C LYS A 127 -32.63 -2.54 1.12
N LEU A 128 -32.38 -3.75 0.60
CA LEU A 128 -32.86 -4.17 -0.72
C LEU A 128 -34.40 -4.15 -0.79
N LEU A 129 -35.08 -4.66 0.24
CA LEU A 129 -36.54 -4.61 0.34
C LEU A 129 -37.07 -3.17 0.37
N ASN A 130 -36.44 -2.29 1.17
CA ASN A 130 -36.83 -0.88 1.24
C ASN A 130 -36.61 -0.16 -0.11
N TRP A 131 -35.52 -0.44 -0.81
CA TRP A 131 -35.27 0.13 -2.14
C TRP A 131 -36.28 -0.35 -3.17
N ALA A 132 -36.59 -1.65 -3.20
CA ALA A 132 -37.62 -2.20 -4.10
C ALA A 132 -39.00 -1.58 -3.82
N TYR A 133 -39.38 -1.47 -2.54
CA TYR A 133 -40.64 -0.83 -2.15
C TYR A 133 -40.68 0.65 -2.57
N GLN A 134 -39.60 1.40 -2.36
CA GLN A 134 -39.50 2.81 -2.77
C GLN A 134 -39.56 2.98 -4.29
N GLN A 135 -38.93 2.09 -5.05
CA GLN A 135 -38.95 2.11 -6.51
C GLN A 135 -40.38 1.95 -7.04
N VAL A 136 -41.12 0.96 -6.52
CA VAL A 136 -42.53 0.73 -6.91
C VAL A 136 -43.39 1.94 -6.53
N LYS A 137 -43.17 2.50 -5.34
CA LYS A 137 -43.90 3.70 -4.89
C LYS A 137 -43.65 4.94 -5.77
N GLN A 138 -42.50 4.99 -6.43
CA GLN A 138 -42.11 6.07 -7.34
C GLN A 138 -42.46 5.79 -8.80
N ASP A 139 -43.15 4.68 -9.09
CA ASP A 139 -43.50 4.22 -10.44
C ASP A 139 -42.29 4.16 -11.40
N LYS A 140 -41.12 3.80 -10.86
CA LYS A 140 -39.88 3.72 -11.63
C LYS A 140 -39.70 2.30 -12.18
N ALA A 141 -39.97 2.13 -13.47
CA ALA A 141 -39.91 0.83 -14.15
C ALA A 141 -38.49 0.21 -14.14
N ASP A 142 -37.46 0.99 -14.50
CA ASP A 142 -36.07 0.49 -14.59
C ASP A 142 -35.17 1.18 -13.56
N ALA A 143 -34.45 0.39 -12.76
CA ALA A 143 -33.50 0.85 -11.77
C ALA A 143 -32.03 0.78 -12.23
N TRP A 144 -31.79 0.37 -13.48
CA TRP A 144 -30.46 0.24 -14.04
C TRP A 144 -29.71 1.59 -14.09
N VAL A 145 -28.45 1.56 -13.66
CA VAL A 145 -27.54 2.71 -13.72
C VAL A 145 -26.20 2.24 -14.28
N GLU A 146 -26.03 2.43 -15.58
CA GLU A 146 -24.87 1.96 -16.36
C GLU A 146 -23.52 2.32 -15.71
N ASP A 147 -23.35 3.59 -15.28
CA ASP A 147 -22.11 4.10 -14.65
C ASP A 147 -21.76 3.36 -13.35
N ASP A 148 -22.75 3.03 -12.52
CA ASP A 148 -22.54 2.32 -11.25
C ASP A 148 -22.22 0.84 -11.50
N VAL A 149 -22.80 0.22 -12.54
CA VAL A 149 -22.52 -1.15 -12.95
C VAL A 149 -21.09 -1.28 -13.46
N TRP A 150 -20.66 -0.45 -14.42
CA TRP A 150 -19.27 -0.47 -14.91
C TRP A 150 -18.26 -0.29 -13.78
N ARG A 151 -18.52 0.67 -12.88
CA ARG A 151 -17.67 0.87 -11.71
C ARG A 151 -17.51 -0.44 -10.92
N MET A 152 -18.64 -1.06 -10.55
CA MET A 152 -18.68 -2.30 -9.77
C MET A 152 -17.89 -3.43 -10.44
N GLU A 153 -18.18 -3.73 -11.71
CA GLU A 153 -17.55 -4.82 -12.44
C GLU A 153 -16.03 -4.64 -12.56
N ILE A 154 -15.57 -3.42 -12.87
CA ILE A 154 -14.14 -3.13 -13.04
C ILE A 154 -13.40 -3.28 -11.71
N TYR A 155 -13.84 -2.59 -10.64
CA TYR A 155 -13.05 -2.63 -9.40
C TYR A 155 -13.09 -4.01 -8.76
N VAL A 156 -14.21 -4.75 -8.85
CA VAL A 156 -14.28 -6.11 -8.32
C VAL A 156 -13.29 -7.03 -9.05
N SER A 157 -13.26 -6.98 -10.39
CA SER A 157 -12.31 -7.75 -11.21
C SER A 157 -10.86 -7.42 -10.86
N LEU A 158 -10.51 -6.13 -10.73
CA LEU A 158 -9.17 -5.69 -10.30
C LEU A 158 -8.80 -6.23 -8.91
N GLY A 159 -9.76 -6.27 -7.98
CA GLY A 159 -9.57 -6.81 -6.64
C GLY A 159 -9.26 -8.31 -6.67
N ILE A 160 -9.98 -9.08 -7.49
CA ILE A 160 -9.76 -10.52 -7.68
C ILE A 160 -8.37 -10.79 -8.27
N LEU A 161 -7.99 -10.08 -9.33
CA LEU A 161 -6.67 -10.22 -9.96
C LEU A 161 -5.54 -9.80 -9.00
N GLY A 162 -5.74 -8.73 -8.23
CA GLY A 162 -4.79 -8.28 -7.22
C GLY A 162 -4.58 -9.31 -6.12
N LEU A 163 -5.66 -9.92 -5.62
CA LEU A 163 -5.59 -10.99 -4.62
C LEU A 163 -4.91 -12.25 -5.18
N ALA A 164 -5.21 -12.64 -6.43
CA ALA A 164 -4.57 -13.77 -7.10
C ALA A 164 -3.06 -13.56 -7.23
N ALA A 165 -2.62 -12.37 -7.67
CA ALA A 165 -1.20 -12.03 -7.73
C ALA A 165 -0.53 -12.08 -6.34
N LEU A 166 -1.21 -11.57 -5.31
CA LEU A 166 -0.71 -11.59 -3.93
C LEU A 166 -0.64 -13.03 -3.37
N ALA A 167 -1.58 -13.89 -3.73
CA ALA A 167 -1.55 -15.30 -3.37
C ALA A 167 -0.33 -16.02 -3.95
N LEU A 168 0.03 -15.78 -5.22
CA LEU A 168 1.24 -16.34 -5.82
C LEU A 168 2.52 -15.86 -5.11
N VAL A 169 2.57 -14.58 -4.71
CA VAL A 169 3.67 -14.02 -3.91
C VAL A 169 3.73 -14.66 -2.52
N ALA A 170 2.58 -14.95 -1.89
CA ALA A 170 2.52 -15.62 -0.59
C ALA A 170 2.95 -17.09 -0.69
N ILE A 171 2.46 -17.83 -1.70
CA ILE A 171 2.81 -19.25 -1.93
C ILE A 171 4.31 -19.40 -2.18
N SER A 172 4.90 -18.54 -3.03
CA SER A 172 6.35 -18.55 -3.27
C SER A 172 7.19 -18.16 -2.05
N SER A 173 6.57 -17.68 -0.96
CA SER A 173 7.26 -17.41 0.31
C SER A 173 7.36 -18.64 1.21
N LEU A 174 6.71 -19.76 0.87
CA LEU A 174 6.87 -21.04 1.56
C LEU A 174 8.27 -21.60 1.28
N PRO A 175 9.00 -22.13 2.28
CA PRO A 175 10.34 -22.67 2.08
C PRO A 175 10.40 -23.73 0.98
N SER A 176 9.46 -24.68 0.98
CA SER A 176 9.39 -25.75 -0.03
C SER A 176 9.26 -25.26 -1.48
N VAL A 177 8.62 -24.10 -1.70
CA VAL A 177 8.49 -23.49 -3.02
C VAL A 177 9.67 -22.59 -3.32
N SER A 178 10.09 -21.77 -2.35
CA SER A 178 11.21 -20.85 -2.50
C SER A 178 12.53 -21.58 -2.78
N ASP A 179 12.74 -22.75 -2.17
CA ASP A 179 13.97 -23.55 -2.32
C ASP A 179 14.01 -24.30 -3.66
N ALA A 180 12.86 -24.47 -4.33
CA ALA A 180 12.74 -25.08 -5.65
C ALA A 180 12.96 -24.09 -6.81
N LEU A 181 12.92 -22.77 -6.54
CA LEU A 181 13.08 -21.73 -7.54
C LEU A 181 14.52 -21.22 -7.58
N ASN A 182 15.04 -20.95 -8.77
CA ASN A 182 16.30 -20.22 -8.85
C ASN A 182 16.11 -18.74 -8.46
N TRP A 183 17.22 -18.04 -8.19
CA TRP A 183 17.16 -16.65 -7.73
C TRP A 183 16.47 -15.70 -8.72
N ARG A 184 16.57 -15.95 -10.04
CA ARG A 184 15.93 -15.10 -11.06
C ARG A 184 14.42 -15.28 -11.04
N GLU A 185 13.94 -16.52 -10.95
CA GLU A 185 12.52 -16.85 -10.83
C GLU A 185 11.92 -16.29 -9.55
N PHE A 186 12.57 -16.53 -8.41
CA PHE A 186 12.13 -16.00 -7.12
C PHE A 186 12.05 -14.47 -7.13
N GLN A 187 13.08 -13.81 -7.68
CA GLN A 187 13.04 -12.35 -7.84
C GLN A 187 11.93 -11.90 -8.79
N CYS A 188 11.69 -12.60 -9.90
CA CYS A 188 10.62 -12.27 -10.82
C CYS A 188 9.25 -12.31 -10.12
N VAL A 189 8.96 -13.37 -9.37
CA VAL A 189 7.71 -13.51 -8.62
C VAL A 189 7.60 -12.42 -7.54
N GLN A 190 8.58 -12.33 -6.63
CA GLN A 190 8.49 -11.42 -5.49
C GLN A 190 8.52 -9.93 -5.88
N ARG A 191 9.22 -9.59 -6.97
CA ARG A 191 9.33 -8.21 -7.46
C ARG A 191 8.25 -7.88 -8.48
N SER A 192 8.16 -8.61 -9.59
CA SER A 192 7.26 -8.25 -10.69
C SER A 192 5.80 -8.49 -10.30
N LEU A 193 5.44 -9.71 -9.90
CA LEU A 193 4.06 -9.98 -9.44
C LEU A 193 3.74 -9.20 -8.17
N GLY A 194 4.73 -8.97 -7.31
CA GLY A 194 4.62 -8.11 -6.15
C GLY A 194 4.18 -6.66 -6.44
N TYR A 195 4.89 -5.97 -7.35
CA TYR A 195 4.50 -4.62 -7.79
C TYR A 195 3.19 -4.65 -8.59
N SER A 196 2.92 -5.69 -9.38
CA SER A 196 1.64 -5.86 -10.06
C SER A 196 0.48 -5.98 -9.07
N ALA A 197 0.64 -6.74 -7.98
CA ALA A 197 -0.37 -6.85 -6.93
C ALA A 197 -0.62 -5.49 -6.26
N LEU A 198 0.44 -4.71 -5.96
CA LEU A 198 0.30 -3.36 -5.41
C LEU A 198 -0.42 -2.41 -6.39
N LEU A 199 -0.10 -2.49 -7.69
CA LEU A 199 -0.75 -1.70 -8.74
C LEU A 199 -2.23 -2.05 -8.87
N LEU A 200 -2.56 -3.33 -8.98
CA LEU A 200 -3.94 -3.82 -9.10
C LEU A 200 -4.76 -3.48 -7.85
N ALA A 201 -4.21 -3.65 -6.65
CA ALA A 201 -4.88 -3.28 -5.40
C ALA A 201 -5.10 -1.77 -5.28
N THR A 202 -4.14 -0.96 -5.74
CA THR A 202 -4.29 0.49 -5.78
C THR A 202 -5.36 0.89 -6.79
N ALA A 203 -5.32 0.34 -8.01
CA ALA A 203 -6.34 0.58 -9.03
C ALA A 203 -7.74 0.17 -8.57
N HIS A 204 -7.87 -0.98 -7.92
CA HIS A 204 -9.10 -1.43 -7.26
C HIS A 204 -9.67 -0.35 -6.32
N ALA A 205 -8.84 0.23 -5.44
CA ALA A 205 -9.27 1.28 -4.52
C ALA A 205 -9.59 2.62 -5.22
N LEU A 206 -8.81 2.99 -6.25
CA LEU A 206 -9.04 4.23 -7.01
C LEU A 206 -10.36 4.17 -7.79
N VAL A 207 -10.62 3.06 -8.50
CA VAL A 207 -11.86 2.83 -9.26
C VAL A 207 -13.06 2.69 -8.32
N TYR A 208 -12.91 2.06 -7.15
CA TYR A 208 -13.94 2.07 -6.10
C TYR A 208 -14.36 3.49 -5.68
N GLY A 209 -13.41 4.42 -5.68
CA GLY A 209 -13.63 5.83 -5.39
C GLY A 209 -14.47 6.52 -6.46
N TRP A 210 -14.20 6.29 -7.76
CA TRP A 210 -14.97 6.85 -8.89
C TRP A 210 -15.31 8.34 -8.74
N ARG A 211 -16.58 8.72 -8.55
CA ARG A 211 -17.01 10.11 -8.30
C ARG A 211 -16.83 10.58 -6.84
N LYS A 212 -16.66 9.65 -5.90
CA LYS A 212 -16.51 9.95 -4.45
C LYS A 212 -15.24 10.74 -4.11
N TRP A 213 -14.30 10.88 -5.04
CA TRP A 213 -13.10 11.71 -4.88
C TRP A 213 -13.42 13.20 -4.76
N VAL A 214 -14.44 13.66 -5.48
CA VAL A 214 -14.78 15.09 -5.61
C VAL A 214 -16.07 15.47 -4.90
N GLU A 215 -16.91 14.48 -4.54
CA GLU A 215 -18.22 14.73 -3.93
C GLU A 215 -18.09 15.17 -2.45
N PRO A 216 -18.45 16.43 -2.10
CA PRO A 216 -18.24 16.97 -0.75
C PRO A 216 -19.00 16.22 0.35
N LYS A 217 -20.13 15.59 0.02
CA LYS A 217 -20.95 14.80 0.97
C LYS A 217 -20.19 13.63 1.62
N HIS A 218 -19.06 13.23 1.03
CA HIS A 218 -18.21 12.16 1.55
C HIS A 218 -17.17 12.66 2.57
N PHE A 219 -16.99 13.97 2.69
CA PHE A 219 -16.08 14.61 3.65
C PHE A 219 -16.86 14.94 4.92
N VAL A 220 -16.54 14.23 6.00
CA VAL A 220 -17.27 14.29 7.27
C VAL A 220 -16.37 14.96 8.29
N TRP A 221 -16.83 16.02 8.96
CA TRP A 221 -15.99 16.82 9.88
C TRP A 221 -14.62 17.18 9.28
N TYR A 222 -14.58 17.63 8.03
CA TYR A 222 -13.36 17.95 7.28
C TYR A 222 -12.40 16.76 7.04
N THR A 223 -12.81 15.52 7.37
CA THR A 223 -12.00 14.32 7.16
C THR A 223 -12.36 13.62 5.83
N PRO A 224 -11.36 13.25 4.99
CA PRO A 224 -11.59 12.66 3.66
C PRO A 224 -11.94 11.18 3.75
N PRO A 225 -12.72 10.58 2.82
CA PRO A 225 -12.98 9.13 2.76
C PRO A 225 -11.78 8.22 3.05
N SER A 226 -11.99 7.14 3.81
CA SER A 226 -10.91 6.24 4.25
C SER A 226 -10.08 5.68 3.09
N PHE A 227 -10.72 5.41 1.94
CA PHE A 227 -10.03 4.93 0.75
C PHE A 227 -9.01 5.95 0.21
N ILE A 228 -9.27 7.26 0.31
CA ILE A 228 -8.34 8.31 -0.15
C ILE A 228 -7.04 8.17 0.64
N LEU A 229 -7.14 8.11 1.97
CA LEU A 229 -5.98 7.96 2.85
C LEU A 229 -5.26 6.62 2.64
N ALA A 230 -6.02 5.54 2.44
CA ALA A 230 -5.46 4.22 2.15
C ALA A 230 -4.67 4.17 0.84
N SER A 231 -5.07 4.95 -0.17
CA SER A 231 -4.43 4.98 -1.49
C SER A 231 -3.20 5.89 -1.57
N LEU A 232 -2.98 6.81 -0.62
CA LEU A 232 -1.85 7.76 -0.67
C LEU A 232 -0.48 7.05 -0.69
N LEU A 233 -0.20 6.23 0.32
CA LEU A 233 1.10 5.58 0.46
C LEU A 233 1.40 4.62 -0.71
N PRO A 234 0.49 3.72 -1.12
CA PRO A 234 0.65 2.91 -2.34
C PRO A 234 0.92 3.77 -3.58
N GLY A 235 0.18 4.87 -3.76
CA GLY A 235 0.36 5.81 -4.85
C GLY A 235 1.77 6.40 -4.89
N VAL A 236 2.28 6.90 -3.75
CA VAL A 236 3.64 7.42 -3.65
C VAL A 236 4.68 6.35 -4.00
N VAL A 237 4.51 5.11 -3.50
CA VAL A 237 5.43 4.00 -3.80
C VAL A 237 5.44 3.66 -5.28
N LEU A 238 4.27 3.61 -5.93
CA LEU A 238 4.14 3.33 -7.36
C LEU A 238 4.73 4.46 -8.22
N LEU A 239 4.49 5.72 -7.87
CA LEU A 239 5.07 6.88 -8.56
C LEU A 239 6.59 6.89 -8.45
N ALA A 240 7.12 6.70 -7.24
CA ALA A 240 8.56 6.62 -7.02
C ALA A 240 9.17 5.41 -7.75
N LYS A 241 8.46 4.29 -7.80
CA LYS A 241 8.87 3.13 -8.61
C LYS A 241 8.88 3.47 -10.10
N GLY A 242 7.87 4.16 -10.61
CA GLY A 242 7.81 4.64 -12.00
C GLY A 242 8.99 5.55 -12.34
N ALA A 243 9.32 6.50 -11.47
CA ALA A 243 10.49 7.36 -11.63
C ALA A 243 11.81 6.57 -11.69
N LEU A 244 11.94 5.51 -10.88
CA LEU A 244 13.12 4.62 -10.92
C LEU A 244 13.19 3.74 -12.19
N LEU A 245 12.07 3.55 -12.89
CA LEU A 245 12.01 2.79 -14.15
C LEU A 245 12.29 3.66 -15.38
N LEU A 246 12.37 4.99 -15.23
CA LEU A 246 12.74 5.88 -16.33
C LEU A 246 14.12 5.48 -16.88
N PRO A 247 14.31 5.40 -18.21
CA PRO A 247 15.52 4.82 -18.82
C PRO A 247 16.83 5.42 -18.31
N CYS A 248 16.86 6.73 -18.06
CA CYS A 248 18.05 7.43 -17.53
C CYS A 248 18.40 6.99 -16.11
N VAL A 249 17.39 6.84 -15.24
CA VAL A 249 17.57 6.44 -13.84
C VAL A 249 17.88 4.95 -13.73
N ASP A 250 17.14 4.11 -14.46
CA ASP A 250 17.34 2.66 -14.43
C ASP A 250 18.71 2.26 -14.97
N ARG A 251 19.16 2.86 -16.09
CA ARG A 251 20.51 2.63 -16.62
C ARG A 251 21.59 3.00 -15.60
N LYS A 252 21.44 4.15 -14.92
CA LYS A 252 22.40 4.60 -13.90
C LYS A 252 22.42 3.67 -12.69
N LEU A 253 21.24 3.30 -12.19
CA LEU A 253 21.09 2.35 -11.08
C LEU A 253 21.67 0.97 -11.44
N GLY A 254 21.44 0.51 -12.68
CA GLY A 254 22.02 -0.71 -13.23
C GLY A 254 23.54 -0.68 -13.27
N ARG A 255 24.16 0.44 -13.67
CA ARG A 255 25.62 0.61 -13.61
C ARG A 255 26.14 0.52 -12.17
N ILE A 256 25.50 1.22 -11.22
CA ILE A 256 25.89 1.17 -9.80
C ILE A 256 25.80 -0.26 -9.25
N ARG A 257 24.72 -1.00 -9.57
CA ARG A 257 24.54 -2.39 -9.14
C ARG A 257 25.56 -3.34 -9.77
N ARG A 258 26.02 -3.05 -10.98
CA ARG A 258 27.14 -3.76 -11.64
C ARG A 258 28.53 -3.38 -11.08
N GLY A 259 28.63 -2.40 -10.18
CA GLY A 259 29.88 -2.05 -9.49
C GLY A 259 30.45 -0.68 -9.86
N TRP A 260 29.74 0.14 -10.64
CA TRP A 260 30.18 1.50 -10.92
C TRP A 260 30.14 2.38 -9.66
N GLU A 261 31.21 3.14 -9.44
CA GLU A 261 31.31 4.15 -8.38
C GLU A 261 31.44 5.56 -8.98
N ARG A 262 30.81 6.54 -8.33
CA ARG A 262 31.01 7.95 -8.70
C ARG A 262 32.45 8.37 -8.35
N PRO A 263 33.23 8.93 -9.30
CA PRO A 263 34.56 9.44 -9.02
C PRO A 263 34.51 10.46 -7.88
N ARG A 264 35.41 10.34 -6.88
CA ARG A 264 35.59 11.39 -5.88
C ARG A 264 36.26 12.60 -6.56
N PRO A 265 35.83 13.84 -6.28
CA PRO A 265 36.59 15.02 -6.67
C PRO A 265 38.01 14.90 -6.09
N LEU A 266 39.03 15.05 -6.94
CA LEU A 266 40.42 15.16 -6.48
C LEU A 266 40.55 16.36 -5.52
N PRO A 267 41.31 16.25 -4.42
CA PRO A 267 41.67 17.40 -3.63
C PRO A 267 42.34 18.43 -4.55
N LEU A 268 41.89 19.69 -4.50
CA LEU A 268 42.59 20.78 -5.16
C LEU A 268 44.04 20.81 -4.66
N PRO A 269 45.04 20.95 -5.55
CA PRO A 269 46.43 21.03 -5.12
C PRO A 269 46.60 22.22 -4.16
N PRO A 270 47.44 22.10 -3.11
CA PRO A 270 47.70 23.21 -2.21
C PRO A 270 48.19 24.42 -3.01
N ARG A 271 47.59 25.59 -2.78
CA ARG A 271 48.09 26.87 -3.30
C ARG A 271 49.57 26.96 -2.91
N GLN A 272 50.46 27.03 -3.91
CA GLN A 272 51.86 27.34 -3.68
C GLN A 272 51.93 28.66 -2.90
N GLY A 273 52.56 28.62 -1.72
CA GLY A 273 52.80 29.80 -0.90
C GLY A 273 53.61 30.81 -1.71
N GLY A 274 53.14 32.06 -1.71
CA GLY A 274 53.90 33.19 -2.27
C GLY A 274 55.25 33.36 -1.56
N PRO A 275 56.22 34.00 -2.23
CA PRO A 275 57.60 34.03 -1.77
C PRO A 275 57.72 34.73 -0.42
N ALA A 276 58.48 34.10 0.49
CA ALA A 276 58.88 34.68 1.75
C ALA A 276 59.68 35.96 1.49
N LYS A 277 59.23 37.10 2.01
CA LYS A 277 60.06 38.29 2.12
C LYS A 277 61.22 38.00 3.07
N GLN A 278 62.43 37.98 2.55
CA GLN A 278 63.65 38.10 3.36
C GLN A 278 63.60 39.44 4.11
N VAL A 279 63.72 39.37 5.42
CA VAL A 279 64.10 40.48 6.28
C VAL A 279 65.59 40.30 6.53
N GLU A 280 66.40 41.22 6.03
CA GLU A 280 67.80 41.36 6.41
C GLU A 280 67.98 42.65 7.25
N PRO A 281 69.02 42.69 8.10
CA PRO A 281 69.04 43.41 9.39
C PRO A 281 69.25 44.93 9.31
#